data_AF-A0AA43CEG6-F1
#
_entry.id   AF-A0AA43CEG6-F1
#
_cell.length_a   1.000
_cell.length_b   1.000
_cell.length_c   1.000
_cell.angle_alpha   90.00
_cell.angle_beta   90.00
_cell.angle_gamma   90.00
#
_symmetry.space_group_name_H-M   'P 1'
#
loop_
_entity.id
_entity.type
_entity.pdbx_description
1 polymer ?
#
loop_
_entity_poly.entity_id
_entity_poly.type
_entity_poly.pdbx_seq_one_letter_code
_entity_poly.pdbx_strand_id
1 'polypeptide(L)'
;MGGVFDPRLKAHELPRQTLVELWRRTVDAHEKLSITWHAAISDRYGAAVAEEAALAGWPRKAIGAPPKELFYDDLRFIVAATELQPEMLTVAKRDQAETPPELSTGRSWFGLLTSLPRARRKSPRKSAKPKWVGSPGRIAGPLRGQGIQVGFTVLLKAWQSSQGKKPLPIDIEAFEHKVVNDFDQKTLALLWNYAALAYMLGTDRWYTQMKKRYGDEEAQRLEKDVWLDRGAAEHDLQIGIDALGVQGTNVEALLRGFQFSPGEVGIINVEFELKDENHGVMTHHTCPALDRFEHFDDVRLKHCCSICLAGMPLSGEMLNKKITCKPLKLPPRVDSNDIACKWEYTLTDVASLTPPGKRRRG
;
A
#
# COMPACT_ATOMS: atom_id res chain seq x y z
N MET A 1 -13.12 -18.23 7.25
CA MET A 1 -12.17 -19.28 7.72
C MET A 1 -12.14 -19.26 9.24
N GLY A 2 -12.31 -20.40 9.94
CA GLY A 2 -12.35 -20.47 11.41
C GLY A 2 -11.15 -21.19 12.07
N GLY A 3 -10.01 -21.30 11.37
CA GLY A 3 -8.81 -21.96 11.91
C GLY A 3 -8.00 -21.05 12.83
N VAL A 4 -7.02 -21.60 13.54
CA VAL A 4 -6.10 -20.86 14.43
C VAL A 4 -5.39 -19.71 13.68
N PHE A 5 -5.14 -18.59 14.36
CA PHE A 5 -4.43 -17.45 13.77
C PHE A 5 -2.99 -17.85 13.42
N ASP A 6 -2.62 -17.72 12.15
CA ASP A 6 -1.25 -17.90 11.70
C ASP A 6 -0.62 -16.55 11.39
N PRO A 7 0.26 -16.00 12.26
CA PRO A 7 0.89 -14.71 12.05
C PRO A 7 1.81 -14.68 10.81
N ARG A 8 2.18 -15.84 10.26
CA ARG A 8 3.14 -15.96 9.16
C ARG A 8 2.47 -16.24 7.81
N LEU A 9 1.14 -16.36 7.79
CA LEU A 9 0.35 -16.65 6.60
C LEU A 9 0.71 -15.72 5.45
N LYS A 10 1.05 -16.29 4.29
CA LYS A 10 1.38 -15.57 3.06
C LYS A 10 0.24 -15.66 2.06
N ALA A 11 0.14 -14.65 1.20
CA ALA A 11 -0.93 -14.59 0.20
C ALA A 11 -0.99 -15.85 -0.69
N HIS A 12 0.14 -16.38 -1.14
CA HIS A 12 0.16 -17.57 -2.01
C HIS A 12 -0.25 -18.88 -1.31
N GLU A 13 -0.43 -18.86 0.02
CA GLU A 13 -0.92 -19.99 0.81
C GLU A 13 -2.45 -19.95 0.99
N LEU A 14 -3.09 -18.83 0.61
CA LEU A 14 -4.54 -18.70 0.66
C LEU A 14 -5.25 -19.58 -0.38
N PRO A 15 -6.51 -19.97 -0.11
CA PRO A 15 -7.35 -20.57 -1.13
C PRO A 15 -7.45 -19.68 -2.37
N ARG A 16 -7.46 -20.30 -3.55
CA ARG A 16 -7.52 -19.59 -4.83
C ARG A 16 -8.69 -18.60 -4.91
N GLN A 17 -9.87 -18.99 -4.41
CA GLN A 17 -11.05 -18.14 -4.40
C GLN A 17 -10.84 -16.88 -3.54
N THR A 18 -10.18 -17.00 -2.39
CA THR A 18 -9.82 -15.85 -1.55
C THR A 18 -8.86 -14.90 -2.26
N LEU A 19 -7.89 -15.43 -3.00
CA LEU A 19 -6.96 -14.60 -3.79
C LEU A 19 -7.66 -13.85 -4.93
N VAL A 20 -8.60 -14.49 -5.62
CA VAL A 20 -9.43 -13.83 -6.64
C VAL A 20 -10.30 -12.74 -6.01
N GLU A 21 -10.85 -12.99 -4.82
CA GLU A 21 -11.64 -12.00 -4.10
C GLU A 21 -10.80 -10.81 -3.63
N LEU A 22 -9.61 -11.05 -3.09
CA LEU A 22 -8.64 -10.01 -2.76
C LEU A 22 -8.29 -9.17 -3.98
N TRP A 23 -8.01 -9.80 -5.12
CA TRP A 23 -7.77 -9.10 -6.38
C TRP A 23 -8.93 -8.17 -6.74
N ARG A 24 -10.15 -8.70 -6.83
CA ARG A 24 -11.34 -7.91 -7.22
C ARG A 24 -11.58 -6.75 -6.28
N ARG A 25 -11.47 -6.97 -4.98
CA ARG A 25 -11.67 -5.92 -3.97
C ARG A 25 -10.61 -4.84 -4.04
N THR A 26 -9.36 -5.18 -4.30
CA THR A 26 -8.30 -4.18 -4.49
C THR A 26 -8.50 -3.38 -5.78
N VAL A 27 -8.98 -4.01 -6.86
CA VAL A 27 -9.36 -3.31 -8.11
C VAL A 27 -10.48 -2.30 -7.83
N ASP A 28 -11.55 -2.72 -7.16
CA ASP A 28 -12.67 -1.85 -6.78
C ASP A 28 -12.23 -0.73 -5.82
N ALA A 29 -11.31 -1.02 -4.92
CA ALA A 29 -10.78 -0.04 -3.96
C ALA A 29 -10.01 1.09 -4.66
N HIS A 30 -9.31 0.80 -5.76
CA HIS A 30 -8.67 1.84 -6.59
C HIS A 30 -9.68 2.83 -7.16
N GLU A 31 -10.80 2.33 -7.69
CA GLU A 31 -11.88 3.19 -8.19
C GLU A 31 -12.52 4.00 -7.06
N LYS A 32 -12.86 3.36 -5.94
CA LYS A 32 -13.45 4.03 -4.77
C LYS A 32 -12.54 5.11 -4.22
N LEU A 33 -11.25 4.84 -4.09
CA LEU A 33 -10.26 5.84 -3.65
C LEU A 33 -10.22 7.04 -4.61
N SER A 34 -10.31 6.80 -5.93
CA SER A 34 -10.38 7.86 -6.93
C SER A 34 -11.65 8.72 -6.77
N ILE A 35 -12.80 8.08 -6.53
CA ILE A 35 -14.07 8.77 -6.24
C ILE A 35 -13.95 9.60 -4.96
N THR A 36 -13.38 9.05 -3.88
CA THR A 36 -13.20 9.75 -2.60
C THR A 36 -12.31 10.98 -2.74
N TRP A 37 -11.18 10.85 -3.44
CA TRP A 37 -10.31 11.98 -3.76
C TRP A 37 -11.01 13.04 -4.60
N HIS A 38 -11.73 12.61 -5.65
CA HIS A 38 -12.48 13.52 -6.50
C HIS A 38 -13.52 14.30 -5.69
N ALA A 39 -14.25 13.63 -4.79
CA ALA A 39 -15.22 14.27 -3.90
C ALA A 39 -14.55 15.26 -2.94
N ALA A 40 -13.45 14.87 -2.28
CA ALA A 40 -12.71 15.74 -1.37
C ALA A 40 -12.23 17.03 -2.05
N ILE A 41 -11.68 16.91 -3.27
CA ILE A 41 -11.24 18.06 -4.05
C ILE A 41 -12.43 18.87 -4.56
N SER A 42 -13.51 18.23 -5.00
CA SER A 42 -14.71 18.90 -5.52
C SER A 42 -15.40 19.73 -4.44
N ASP A 43 -15.56 19.18 -3.24
CA ASP A 43 -16.20 19.85 -2.12
C ASP A 43 -15.42 21.11 -1.71
N ARG A 44 -14.09 21.07 -1.84
CA ARG A 44 -13.22 22.16 -1.41
C ARG A 44 -12.90 23.20 -2.49
N TYR A 45 -12.69 22.75 -3.72
CA TYR A 45 -12.15 23.56 -4.82
C TYR A 45 -13.06 23.60 -6.05
N GLY A 46 -14.17 22.87 -6.02
CA GLY A 46 -15.10 22.72 -7.14
C GLY A 46 -14.74 21.57 -8.08
N ALA A 47 -15.76 21.02 -8.73
CA ALA A 47 -15.64 19.85 -9.61
C ALA A 47 -14.65 20.05 -10.77
N ALA A 48 -14.52 21.27 -11.30
CA ALA A 48 -13.56 21.56 -12.37
C ALA A 48 -12.11 21.32 -11.93
N VAL A 49 -11.76 21.68 -10.69
CA VAL A 49 -10.41 21.44 -10.14
C VAL A 49 -10.17 19.94 -9.93
N ALA A 50 -11.17 19.20 -9.46
CA ALA A 50 -11.08 17.76 -9.30
C ALA A 50 -10.89 17.05 -10.64
N GLU A 51 -11.61 17.48 -11.69
CA GLU A 51 -11.47 16.91 -13.04
C GLU A 51 -10.10 17.24 -13.65
N GLU A 52 -9.61 18.47 -13.51
CA GLU A 52 -8.28 18.86 -13.97
C GLU A 52 -7.17 18.04 -13.27
N ALA A 53 -7.28 17.84 -11.95
CA ALA A 53 -6.37 17.00 -11.19
C ALA A 53 -6.45 15.53 -11.64
N ALA A 54 -7.65 15.00 -11.89
CA ALA A 54 -7.84 13.66 -12.43
C ALA A 54 -7.21 13.50 -13.81
N LEU A 55 -7.41 14.45 -14.73
CA LEU A 55 -6.84 14.41 -16.09
C LEU A 55 -5.31 14.49 -16.07
N ALA A 56 -4.74 15.31 -15.19
CA ALA A 56 -3.29 15.38 -15.02
C ALA A 56 -2.70 14.12 -14.38
N GLY A 57 -3.46 13.49 -13.47
CA GLY A 57 -3.14 12.19 -12.89
C GLY A 57 -3.20 11.08 -13.94
N TRP A 58 -4.27 11.01 -14.73
CA TRP A 58 -4.53 9.95 -15.70
C TRP A 58 -4.88 10.53 -17.08
N PRO A 59 -3.89 10.77 -17.96
CA PRO A 59 -4.13 11.36 -19.27
C PRO A 59 -5.14 10.58 -20.14
N ARG A 60 -5.29 9.26 -19.92
CA ARG A 60 -6.27 8.42 -20.63
C ARG A 60 -7.73 8.81 -20.31
N LYS A 61 -7.98 9.49 -19.19
CA LYS A 61 -9.32 10.00 -18.87
C LYS A 61 -9.79 11.02 -19.93
N ALA A 62 -8.86 11.74 -20.58
CA ALA A 62 -9.18 12.69 -21.66
C ALA A 62 -9.79 12.03 -22.91
N ILE A 63 -9.64 10.71 -23.08
CA ILE A 63 -10.25 9.93 -24.17
C ILE A 63 -11.39 9.03 -23.66
N GLY A 64 -11.92 9.31 -22.45
CA GLY A 64 -13.07 8.60 -21.89
C GLY A 64 -12.76 7.22 -21.30
N ALA A 65 -11.49 6.94 -20.95
CA ALA A 65 -11.14 5.65 -20.34
C ALA A 65 -11.89 5.45 -19.00
N PRO A 66 -12.61 4.32 -18.81
CA PRO A 66 -13.32 4.03 -17.57
C PRO A 66 -12.34 3.77 -16.41
N PRO A 67 -12.79 3.86 -15.14
CA PRO A 67 -11.96 3.63 -13.96
C PRO A 67 -11.16 2.32 -14.01
N LYS A 68 -11.79 1.24 -14.48
CA LYS A 68 -11.12 -0.06 -14.66
C LYS A 68 -9.92 0.02 -15.61
N GLU A 69 -10.02 0.73 -16.72
CA GLU A 69 -8.88 0.93 -17.62
C GLU A 69 -7.76 1.76 -16.98
N LEU A 70 -8.11 2.73 -16.13
CA LEU A 70 -7.13 3.52 -15.38
C LEU A 70 -6.37 2.65 -14.37
N PHE A 71 -7.06 1.75 -13.67
CA PHE A 71 -6.43 0.75 -12.81
C PHE A 71 -5.42 -0.11 -13.59
N TYR A 72 -5.80 -0.64 -14.77
CA TYR A 72 -4.88 -1.46 -15.57
C TYR A 72 -3.70 -0.66 -16.14
N ASP A 73 -3.85 0.64 -16.39
CA ASP A 73 -2.72 1.52 -16.72
C ASP A 73 -1.75 1.63 -15.53
N ASP A 74 -2.25 1.87 -14.33
CA ASP A 74 -1.47 1.92 -13.10
C ASP A 74 -0.79 0.58 -12.80
N LEU A 75 -1.51 -0.53 -12.94
CA LEU A 75 -0.99 -1.87 -12.75
C LEU A 75 0.19 -2.16 -13.69
N ARG A 76 0.06 -1.84 -14.98
CA ARG A 76 1.14 -2.04 -15.95
C ARG A 76 2.33 -1.13 -15.65
N PHE A 77 2.08 0.10 -15.24
CA PHE A 77 3.13 1.00 -14.77
C PHE A 77 3.87 0.41 -13.56
N ILE A 78 3.16 -0.10 -12.55
CA ILE A 78 3.77 -0.75 -11.38
C ILE A 78 4.59 -1.97 -11.76
N VAL A 79 4.07 -2.80 -12.68
CA VAL A 79 4.86 -3.92 -13.22
C VAL A 79 6.15 -3.39 -13.84
N ALA A 80 6.10 -2.34 -14.67
CA ALA A 80 7.28 -1.71 -15.27
C ALA A 80 8.25 -1.17 -14.19
N ALA A 81 7.74 -0.42 -13.23
CA ALA A 81 8.53 0.13 -12.13
C ALA A 81 9.26 -0.97 -11.35
N THR A 82 8.59 -2.08 -11.06
CA THR A 82 9.18 -3.20 -10.32
C THR A 82 10.15 -4.07 -11.16
N GLU A 83 10.16 -3.99 -12.50
CA GLU A 83 11.25 -4.61 -13.30
C GLU A 83 12.53 -3.76 -13.22
N LEU A 84 12.34 -2.43 -13.13
CA LEU A 84 13.45 -1.49 -12.97
C LEU A 84 13.96 -1.45 -11.52
N GLN A 85 13.08 -1.50 -10.54
CA GLN A 85 13.37 -1.42 -9.12
C GLN A 85 12.63 -2.53 -8.37
N PRO A 86 13.13 -3.78 -8.42
CA PRO A 86 12.50 -4.90 -7.73
C PRO A 86 12.30 -4.67 -6.22
N GLU A 87 13.13 -3.84 -5.60
CA GLU A 87 13.03 -3.43 -4.20
C GLU A 87 11.75 -2.63 -3.86
N MET A 88 11.02 -2.13 -4.86
CA MET A 88 9.71 -1.51 -4.64
C MET A 88 8.66 -2.52 -4.16
N LEU A 89 8.84 -3.81 -4.45
CA LEU A 89 8.06 -4.88 -3.82
C LEU A 89 8.69 -5.17 -2.46
N THR A 90 8.18 -4.51 -1.43
CA THR A 90 8.61 -4.69 -0.04
C THR A 90 8.16 -6.03 0.54
N VAL A 91 7.05 -6.59 0.04
CA VAL A 91 6.39 -7.77 0.62
C VAL A 91 6.50 -9.01 -0.26
N ALA A 92 6.26 -8.86 -1.57
CA ALA A 92 6.40 -9.95 -2.53
C ALA A 92 7.81 -10.03 -3.09
N LYS A 93 8.29 -11.25 -3.32
CA LYS A 93 9.46 -11.41 -4.18
C LYS A 93 8.99 -11.44 -5.62
N ARG A 94 9.55 -10.58 -6.46
CA ARG A 94 9.26 -10.56 -7.90
C ARG A 94 9.44 -11.93 -8.55
N ASP A 95 10.41 -12.71 -8.09
CA ASP A 95 10.73 -14.04 -8.62
C ASP A 95 9.86 -15.18 -8.06
N GLN A 96 8.80 -14.86 -7.29
CA GLN A 96 7.88 -15.88 -6.78
C GLN A 96 7.01 -16.52 -7.87
N ALA A 97 6.76 -15.78 -8.96
CA ALA A 97 5.99 -16.22 -10.12
C ALA A 97 6.42 -15.41 -11.36
N GLU A 98 6.12 -15.93 -12.55
CA GLU A 98 6.30 -15.15 -13.78
C GLU A 98 5.21 -14.07 -13.87
N THR A 99 5.60 -12.87 -14.31
CA THR A 99 4.64 -11.80 -14.56
C THR A 99 3.82 -12.15 -15.82
N PRO A 100 2.48 -12.09 -15.76
CA PRO A 100 1.65 -12.33 -16.93
C PRO A 100 2.06 -11.46 -18.13
N PRO A 101 2.20 -12.03 -19.34
CA PRO A 101 2.69 -11.32 -20.51
C PRO A 101 1.78 -10.15 -20.91
N GLU A 102 0.48 -10.21 -20.63
CA GLU A 102 -0.46 -9.11 -20.89
C GLU A 102 -0.07 -7.82 -20.16
N LEU A 103 0.58 -7.94 -19.02
CA LEU A 103 1.06 -6.79 -18.26
C LEU A 103 2.36 -6.26 -18.85
N SER A 104 3.29 -7.13 -19.26
CA SER A 104 4.65 -6.78 -19.71
C SER A 104 4.77 -6.46 -21.21
N THR A 105 3.86 -6.97 -22.05
CA THR A 105 3.92 -6.84 -23.52
C THR A 105 3.66 -5.42 -24.03
N GLY A 106 4.15 -5.17 -25.25
CA GLY A 106 3.97 -3.92 -26.00
C GLY A 106 4.93 -2.79 -25.62
N ARG A 107 5.79 -2.98 -24.61
CA ARG A 107 6.72 -1.96 -24.13
C ARG A 107 8.06 -1.99 -24.86
N SER A 108 8.08 -1.90 -26.19
CA SER A 108 9.33 -2.02 -26.96
C SER A 108 10.43 -1.03 -26.50
N TRP A 109 10.05 0.20 -26.14
CA TRP A 109 10.96 1.21 -25.57
C TRP A 109 11.49 0.82 -24.17
N PHE A 110 10.68 0.15 -23.37
CA PHE A 110 11.06 -0.32 -22.04
C PHE A 110 11.95 -1.56 -22.14
N GLY A 111 11.70 -2.41 -23.15
CA GLY A 111 12.61 -3.46 -23.58
C GLY A 111 14.00 -2.90 -23.82
N LEU A 112 14.14 -1.78 -24.53
CA LEU A 112 15.44 -1.11 -24.72
C LEU A 112 16.07 -0.63 -23.39
N LEU A 113 15.29 -0.04 -22.49
CA LEU A 113 15.80 0.42 -21.18
C LEU A 113 16.22 -0.72 -20.24
N THR A 114 15.54 -1.86 -20.32
CA THR A 114 15.85 -3.06 -19.53
C THR A 114 16.90 -3.96 -20.18
N SER A 115 17.02 -3.93 -21.51
CA SER A 115 18.02 -4.67 -22.29
C SER A 115 19.38 -3.99 -22.34
N LEU A 116 19.46 -2.70 -22.01
CA LEU A 116 20.75 -2.07 -21.73
C LEU A 116 21.47 -2.96 -20.72
N PRO A 117 22.71 -3.41 -21.01
CA PRO A 117 23.40 -4.37 -20.16
C PRO A 117 23.52 -3.76 -18.77
N ARG A 118 22.63 -4.16 -17.88
CA ARG A 118 22.81 -4.02 -16.43
C ARG A 118 24.05 -4.82 -16.16
N ALA A 119 25.22 -4.16 -16.22
CA ALA A 119 26.54 -4.75 -16.06
C ALA A 119 26.43 -5.85 -15.03
N ARG A 120 26.39 -7.09 -15.52
CA ARG A 120 25.77 -8.27 -14.91
C ARG A 120 25.97 -8.20 -13.40
N ARG A 121 25.02 -7.58 -12.69
CA ARG A 121 25.13 -7.40 -11.25
C ARG A 121 24.92 -8.80 -10.76
N LYS A 122 26.02 -9.55 -10.57
CA LYS A 122 26.00 -10.92 -10.05
C LYS A 122 25.00 -10.88 -8.91
N SER A 123 23.91 -11.65 -9.03
CA SER A 123 22.93 -11.74 -7.95
C SER A 123 23.73 -11.87 -6.67
N PRO A 124 23.57 -10.96 -5.70
CA PRO A 124 24.40 -10.97 -4.51
C PRO A 124 24.37 -12.39 -3.97
N ARG A 125 25.56 -12.97 -3.75
CA ARG A 125 25.71 -14.29 -3.10
C ARG A 125 24.72 -14.33 -1.94
N LYS A 126 23.94 -15.41 -1.83
CA LYS A 126 22.84 -15.67 -0.87
C LYS A 126 23.20 -15.53 0.63
N SER A 127 24.29 -14.87 1.01
CA SER A 127 24.70 -14.71 2.42
C SER A 127 25.37 -13.39 2.78
N ALA A 128 25.44 -12.40 1.87
CA ALA A 128 25.85 -11.07 2.29
C ALA A 128 24.62 -10.34 2.82
N LYS A 129 24.64 -9.94 4.11
CA LYS A 129 23.64 -9.03 4.69
C LYS A 129 23.36 -7.90 3.69
N PRO A 130 22.09 -7.44 3.54
CA PRO A 130 21.77 -6.34 2.65
C PRO A 130 22.78 -5.22 2.89
N LYS A 131 23.30 -4.59 1.82
CA LYS A 131 24.33 -3.52 1.86
C LYS A 131 23.92 -2.27 2.66
N TRP A 132 22.78 -2.37 3.32
CA TRP A 132 22.11 -1.43 4.16
C TRP A 132 22.72 -1.33 5.56
N VAL A 133 23.40 -2.36 6.10
CA VAL A 133 23.93 -2.36 7.48
C VAL A 133 24.82 -1.15 7.76
N GLY A 134 24.24 -0.13 8.39
CA GLY A 134 24.87 1.13 8.78
C GLY A 134 23.92 2.31 8.56
N SER A 135 23.96 3.31 9.45
CA SER A 135 23.26 4.58 9.21
C SER A 135 23.75 5.12 7.87
N PRO A 136 22.88 5.29 6.83
CA PRO A 136 23.32 5.87 5.58
C PRO A 136 23.88 7.25 5.96
N GLY A 137 25.21 7.40 5.83
CA GLY A 137 25.87 8.64 6.24
C GLY A 137 25.11 9.83 5.66
N ARG A 138 25.08 10.95 6.40
CA ARG A 138 24.26 12.16 6.11
C ARG A 138 24.25 12.64 4.64
N ILE A 139 25.20 12.20 3.82
CA ILE A 139 25.36 12.53 2.40
C ILE A 139 24.72 11.48 1.45
N ALA A 140 24.80 10.19 1.78
CA ALA A 140 24.35 9.11 0.88
C ALA A 140 22.83 8.89 0.92
N GLY A 141 22.19 9.12 2.08
CA GLY A 141 20.74 9.03 2.25
C GLY A 141 19.96 10.01 1.36
N PRO A 142 20.27 11.32 1.40
CA PRO A 142 19.54 12.31 0.60
C PRO A 142 19.64 12.07 -0.91
N LEU A 143 20.84 11.79 -1.43
CA LEU A 143 21.07 11.50 -2.85
C LEU A 143 20.26 10.28 -3.32
N ARG A 144 20.18 9.25 -2.47
CA ARG A 144 19.42 8.05 -2.78
C ARG A 144 17.93 8.32 -2.82
N GLY A 145 17.38 8.97 -1.80
CA GLY A 145 15.96 9.24 -1.74
C GLY A 145 15.50 10.18 -2.86
N GLN A 146 16.28 11.23 -3.13
CA GLN A 146 16.08 12.07 -4.32
C GLN A 146 16.18 11.26 -5.61
N GLY A 147 17.15 10.34 -5.72
CA GLY A 147 17.27 9.42 -6.86
C GLY A 147 16.04 8.53 -7.06
N ILE A 148 15.44 8.01 -5.99
CA ILE A 148 14.19 7.23 -6.05
C ILE A 148 13.04 8.12 -6.53
N GLN A 149 12.86 9.31 -5.93
CA GLN A 149 11.77 10.22 -6.28
C GLN A 149 11.87 10.74 -7.73
N VAL A 150 13.07 11.15 -8.15
CA VAL A 150 13.35 11.61 -9.51
C VAL A 150 13.19 10.45 -10.49
N GLY A 151 13.77 9.28 -10.18
CA GLY A 151 13.64 8.09 -11.01
C GLY A 151 12.18 7.68 -11.22
N PHE A 152 11.38 7.68 -10.16
CA PHE A 152 9.95 7.38 -10.23
C PHE A 152 9.18 8.43 -11.06
N THR A 153 9.46 9.71 -10.86
CA THR A 153 8.82 10.80 -11.61
C THR A 153 9.17 10.73 -13.10
N VAL A 154 10.44 10.47 -13.42
CA VAL A 154 10.91 10.31 -14.81
C VAL A 154 10.26 9.08 -15.44
N LEU A 155 10.20 7.96 -14.72
CA LEU A 155 9.56 6.75 -15.21
C LEU A 155 8.06 6.97 -15.45
N LEU A 156 7.36 7.65 -14.55
CA LEU A 156 5.94 7.95 -14.69
C LEU A 156 5.67 8.85 -15.90
N LYS A 157 6.47 9.90 -16.08
CA LYS A 157 6.36 10.76 -17.27
C LYS A 157 6.70 10.02 -18.56
N ALA A 158 7.72 9.17 -18.55
CA ALA A 158 8.09 8.35 -19.69
C ALA A 158 6.95 7.36 -20.02
N TRP A 159 6.36 6.73 -19.00
CA TRP A 159 5.19 5.88 -19.14
C TRP A 159 4.02 6.63 -19.76
N GLN A 160 3.61 7.76 -19.17
CA GLN A 160 2.53 8.60 -19.69
C GLN A 160 2.79 9.06 -21.13
N SER A 161 4.04 9.42 -21.46
CA SER A 161 4.42 9.81 -22.82
C SER A 161 4.36 8.63 -23.80
N SER A 162 4.73 7.43 -23.33
CA SER A 162 4.72 6.21 -24.14
C SER A 162 3.32 5.69 -24.46
N GLN A 163 2.31 6.08 -23.68
CA GLN A 163 0.92 5.74 -23.97
C GLN A 163 0.40 6.44 -25.25
N GLY A 164 1.11 7.47 -25.75
CA GLY A 164 0.83 8.11 -27.04
C GLY A 164 -0.64 8.51 -27.23
N LYS A 165 -1.12 8.50 -28.49
CA LYS A 165 -2.55 8.64 -28.84
C LYS A 165 -3.28 7.29 -28.93
N LYS A 166 -2.56 6.18 -28.88
CA LYS A 166 -3.09 4.81 -29.02
C LYS A 166 -2.44 3.96 -27.93
N PRO A 167 -3.06 3.87 -26.73
CA PRO A 167 -2.55 3.03 -25.66
C PRO A 167 -2.49 1.58 -26.16
N LEU A 168 -1.53 0.82 -25.66
CA LEU A 168 -1.46 -0.61 -25.93
C LEU A 168 -2.69 -1.26 -25.31
N PRO A 169 -3.65 -1.77 -26.11
CA PRO A 169 -4.86 -2.33 -25.56
C PRO A 169 -4.51 -3.58 -24.76
N ILE A 170 -5.04 -3.66 -23.55
CA ILE A 170 -5.14 -4.91 -22.81
C ILE A 170 -6.59 -5.36 -22.95
N ASP A 171 -6.79 -6.60 -23.34
CA ASP A 171 -8.11 -7.23 -23.28
C ASP A 171 -8.40 -7.53 -21.80
N ILE A 172 -9.09 -6.59 -21.14
CA ILE A 172 -9.37 -6.66 -19.71
C ILE A 172 -10.24 -7.87 -19.39
N GLU A 173 -11.22 -8.19 -20.25
CA GLU A 173 -12.12 -9.31 -20.01
C GLU A 173 -11.39 -10.64 -20.09
N ALA A 174 -10.55 -10.81 -21.12
CA ALA A 174 -9.70 -12.00 -21.25
C ALA A 174 -8.70 -12.10 -20.08
N PHE A 175 -8.13 -10.98 -19.62
CA PHE A 175 -7.22 -10.98 -18.48
C PHE A 175 -7.93 -11.38 -17.18
N GLU A 176 -9.10 -10.81 -16.90
CA GLU A 176 -9.91 -11.16 -15.73
C GLU A 176 -10.35 -12.64 -15.77
N HIS A 177 -10.67 -13.16 -16.96
CA HIS A 177 -10.94 -14.58 -17.12
C HIS A 177 -9.73 -15.44 -16.68
N LYS A 178 -8.51 -15.05 -17.05
CA LYS A 178 -7.29 -15.73 -16.61
C LYS A 178 -7.07 -15.62 -15.10
N VAL A 179 -7.33 -14.45 -14.52
CA VAL A 179 -7.30 -14.27 -13.05
C VAL A 179 -8.29 -15.24 -12.39
N VAL A 180 -9.48 -15.42 -12.96
CA VAL A 180 -10.52 -16.28 -12.37
C VAL A 180 -10.31 -17.77 -12.63
N ASN A 181 -9.67 -18.17 -13.72
CA ASN A 181 -9.63 -19.59 -14.11
C ASN A 181 -8.23 -20.19 -14.24
N ASP A 182 -7.21 -19.39 -14.60
CA ASP A 182 -5.98 -19.94 -15.18
C ASP A 182 -4.76 -19.72 -14.28
N PHE A 183 -4.67 -18.59 -13.59
CA PHE A 183 -3.52 -18.29 -12.74
C PHE A 183 -3.50 -19.13 -11.45
N ASP A 184 -2.29 -19.57 -11.07
CA ASP A 184 -2.00 -20.27 -9.83
C ASP A 184 -1.91 -19.29 -8.64
N GLN A 185 -1.84 -19.82 -7.41
CA GLN A 185 -1.84 -19.02 -6.19
C GLN A 185 -0.63 -18.10 -6.08
N LYS A 186 0.54 -18.51 -6.60
CA LYS A 186 1.76 -17.68 -6.57
C LYS A 186 1.63 -16.48 -7.50
N THR A 187 1.08 -16.70 -8.69
CA THR A 187 0.79 -15.67 -9.69
C THR A 187 -0.29 -14.72 -9.17
N LEU A 188 -1.37 -15.25 -8.60
CA LEU A 188 -2.44 -14.44 -8.00
C LEU A 188 -1.94 -13.60 -6.82
N ALA A 189 -1.10 -14.16 -5.94
CA ALA A 189 -0.47 -13.41 -4.87
C ALA A 189 0.41 -12.27 -5.40
N LEU A 190 1.23 -12.55 -6.43
CA LEU A 190 2.04 -11.51 -7.09
C LEU A 190 1.17 -10.40 -7.69
N LEU A 191 0.08 -10.77 -8.36
CA LEU A 191 -0.88 -9.83 -8.93
C LEU A 191 -1.56 -8.98 -7.87
N TRP A 192 -1.97 -9.57 -6.74
CA TRP A 192 -2.53 -8.81 -5.62
C TRP A 192 -1.53 -7.78 -5.06
N ASN A 193 -0.25 -8.13 -4.91
CA ASN A 193 0.77 -7.16 -4.51
C ASN A 193 0.99 -6.04 -5.54
N TYR A 194 0.93 -6.35 -6.85
CA TYR A 194 0.93 -5.30 -7.88
C TYR A 194 -0.31 -4.41 -7.81
N ALA A 195 -1.48 -5.00 -7.57
CA ALA A 195 -2.72 -4.25 -7.41
C ALA A 195 -2.68 -3.33 -6.17
N ALA A 196 -2.11 -3.79 -5.05
CA ALA A 196 -1.94 -2.97 -3.85
C ALA A 196 -1.02 -1.76 -4.09
N LEU A 197 0.08 -1.95 -4.83
CA LEU A 197 0.92 -0.83 -5.25
C LEU A 197 0.20 0.12 -6.21
N ALA A 198 -0.61 -0.39 -7.14
CA ALA A 198 -1.40 0.42 -8.06
C ALA A 198 -2.49 1.22 -7.32
N TYR A 199 -3.15 0.60 -6.34
CA TYR A 199 -4.07 1.25 -5.41
C TYR A 199 -3.40 2.44 -4.70
N MET A 200 -2.22 2.23 -4.11
CA MET A 200 -1.49 3.30 -3.41
C MET A 200 -0.92 4.37 -4.35
N LEU A 201 -0.60 4.01 -5.60
CA LEU A 201 -0.22 4.98 -6.63
C LEU A 201 -1.35 5.97 -6.92
N GLY A 202 -2.61 5.57 -6.80
CA GLY A 202 -3.76 6.46 -6.92
C GLY A 202 -3.65 7.66 -5.97
N THR A 203 -3.31 7.41 -4.70
CA THR A 203 -3.06 8.47 -3.71
C THR A 203 -1.89 9.38 -4.12
N ASP A 204 -0.76 8.82 -4.56
CA ASP A 204 0.41 9.62 -4.97
C ASP A 204 0.09 10.52 -6.19
N ARG A 205 -0.71 10.04 -7.15
CA ARG A 205 -1.15 10.83 -8.31
C ARG A 205 -1.98 12.03 -7.88
N TRP A 206 -3.02 11.82 -7.07
CA TRP A 206 -3.87 12.91 -6.56
C TRP A 206 -3.08 13.90 -5.71
N TYR A 207 -2.32 13.39 -4.73
CA TYR A 207 -1.48 14.20 -3.86
C TYR A 207 -0.51 15.08 -4.66
N THR A 208 0.16 14.52 -5.66
CA THR A 208 1.14 15.25 -6.47
C THR A 208 0.51 16.41 -7.24
N GLN A 209 -0.70 16.24 -7.79
CA GLN A 209 -1.38 17.33 -8.50
C GLN A 209 -1.79 18.44 -7.53
N MET A 210 -2.33 18.08 -6.36
CA MET A 210 -2.73 19.06 -5.35
C MET A 210 -1.51 19.79 -4.78
N LYS A 211 -0.40 19.08 -4.53
CA LYS A 211 0.86 19.67 -4.08
C LYS A 211 1.38 20.69 -5.09
N LYS A 212 1.37 20.34 -6.39
CA LYS A 212 1.82 21.24 -7.45
C LYS A 212 0.98 22.51 -7.53
N ARG A 213 -0.34 22.40 -7.34
CA ARG A 213 -1.27 23.51 -7.52
C ARG A 213 -1.41 24.40 -6.29
N TYR A 214 -1.43 23.82 -5.10
CA TYR A 214 -1.77 24.51 -3.86
C TYR A 214 -0.72 24.38 -2.75
N GLY A 215 0.38 23.66 -2.99
CA GLY A 215 1.46 23.46 -2.02
C GLY A 215 1.27 22.24 -1.12
N ASP A 216 2.31 21.97 -0.32
CA ASP A 216 2.39 20.76 0.52
C ASP A 216 1.30 20.69 1.59
N GLU A 217 1.08 21.77 2.35
CA GLU A 217 0.09 21.81 3.42
C GLU A 217 -1.30 21.41 2.93
N GLU A 218 -1.66 21.91 1.75
CA GLU A 218 -2.97 21.67 1.18
C GLU A 218 -3.15 20.21 0.72
N ALA A 219 -2.16 19.69 0.00
CA ALA A 219 -2.18 18.30 -0.44
C ALA A 219 -2.21 17.33 0.73
N GLN A 220 -1.47 17.64 1.79
CA GLN A 220 -1.45 16.86 3.03
C GLN A 220 -2.79 16.86 3.74
N ARG A 221 -3.42 18.03 3.83
CA ARG A 221 -4.74 18.16 4.45
C ARG A 221 -5.80 17.34 3.69
N LEU A 222 -5.80 17.39 2.36
CA LEU A 222 -6.71 16.57 1.55
C LEU A 222 -6.46 15.08 1.70
N GLU A 223 -5.20 14.66 1.78
CA GLU A 223 -4.88 13.25 2.00
C GLU A 223 -5.39 12.76 3.36
N LYS A 224 -5.31 13.58 4.41
CA LYS A 224 -5.91 13.27 5.72
C LYS A 224 -7.43 13.17 5.64
N ASP A 225 -8.08 14.13 4.98
CA ASP A 225 -9.54 14.09 4.76
C ASP A 225 -9.95 12.78 4.06
N VAL A 226 -9.26 12.41 2.97
CA VAL A 226 -9.54 11.17 2.24
C VAL A 226 -9.31 9.92 3.09
N TRP A 227 -8.16 9.82 3.75
CA TRP A 227 -7.77 8.60 4.47
C TRP A 227 -8.44 8.43 5.83
N LEU A 228 -8.73 9.52 6.54
CA LEU A 228 -9.23 9.48 7.90
C LEU A 228 -10.71 9.87 7.99
N ASP A 229 -11.10 10.97 7.36
CA ASP A 229 -12.46 11.52 7.54
C ASP A 229 -13.48 10.89 6.59
N ARG A 230 -13.03 10.48 5.39
CA ARG A 230 -13.88 9.90 4.33
C ARG A 230 -13.80 8.38 4.22
N GLY A 231 -13.13 7.71 5.16
CA GLY A 231 -13.25 6.28 5.29
C GLY A 231 -12.27 5.44 4.44
N ALA A 232 -11.23 6.01 3.82
CA ALA A 232 -10.37 5.20 2.95
C ALA A 232 -9.47 4.22 3.73
N ALA A 233 -8.99 4.58 4.93
CA ALA A 233 -8.28 3.65 5.80
C ALA A 233 -9.20 2.50 6.24
N GLU A 234 -10.46 2.83 6.53
CA GLU A 234 -11.47 1.87 6.90
C GLU A 234 -11.79 0.91 5.77
N HIS A 235 -11.94 1.45 4.56
CA HIS A 235 -12.17 0.63 3.39
C HIS A 235 -11.00 -0.33 3.12
N ASP A 236 -9.76 0.12 3.33
CA ASP A 236 -8.55 -0.70 3.16
C ASP A 236 -8.59 -1.95 4.07
N LEU A 237 -8.86 -1.76 5.36
CA LEU A 237 -8.97 -2.86 6.32
C LEU A 237 -10.11 -3.82 5.98
N GLN A 238 -11.25 -3.30 5.53
CA GLN A 238 -12.43 -4.09 5.21
C GLN A 238 -12.18 -5.08 4.07
N ILE A 239 -11.26 -4.78 3.15
CA ILE A 239 -10.88 -5.68 2.05
C ILE A 239 -10.37 -7.01 2.59
N GLY A 240 -9.46 -6.98 3.57
CA GLY A 240 -8.91 -8.18 4.20
C GLY A 240 -9.96 -8.93 5.02
N ILE A 241 -10.77 -8.20 5.80
CA ILE A 241 -11.86 -8.77 6.62
C ILE A 241 -12.83 -9.57 5.73
N ASP A 242 -13.32 -8.94 4.67
CA ASP A 242 -14.34 -9.53 3.80
C ASP A 242 -13.78 -10.69 2.98
N ALA A 243 -12.60 -10.53 2.38
CA ALA A 243 -12.03 -11.57 1.52
C ALA A 243 -11.72 -12.86 2.30
N LEU A 244 -11.30 -12.75 3.57
CA LEU A 244 -11.03 -13.90 4.42
C LEU A 244 -12.29 -14.45 5.11
N GLY A 245 -13.41 -13.72 5.01
CA GLY A 245 -14.61 -13.98 5.78
C GLY A 245 -14.32 -13.99 7.28
N VAL A 246 -13.55 -13.01 7.75
CA VAL A 246 -13.24 -12.84 9.18
C VAL A 246 -14.53 -12.55 9.93
N GLN A 247 -14.69 -13.21 11.08
CA GLN A 247 -15.81 -13.02 11.99
C GLN A 247 -15.27 -12.61 13.35
N GLY A 248 -16.08 -11.91 14.14
CA GLY A 248 -15.72 -11.47 15.49
C GLY A 248 -15.28 -10.01 15.53
N THR A 249 -15.13 -9.51 16.76
CA THR A 249 -14.88 -8.09 17.05
C THR A 249 -13.75 -7.90 18.07
N ASN A 250 -12.81 -8.85 18.13
CA ASN A 250 -11.66 -8.85 19.02
C ASN A 250 -10.36 -8.50 18.27
N VAL A 251 -9.23 -8.52 18.96
CA VAL A 251 -7.95 -8.14 18.36
C VAL A 251 -7.46 -9.18 17.35
N GLU A 252 -7.73 -10.47 17.57
CA GLU A 252 -7.42 -11.50 16.57
C GLU A 252 -8.13 -11.23 15.23
N ALA A 253 -9.43 -10.92 15.27
CA ALA A 253 -10.20 -10.57 14.08
C ALA A 253 -9.62 -9.33 13.38
N LEU A 254 -9.22 -8.30 14.13
CA LEU A 254 -8.55 -7.12 13.59
C LEU A 254 -7.25 -7.47 12.87
N LEU A 255 -6.38 -8.26 13.52
CA LEU A 255 -5.09 -8.63 12.92
C LEU A 255 -5.28 -9.49 11.66
N ARG A 256 -6.29 -10.37 11.61
CA ARG A 256 -6.64 -11.12 10.38
C ARG A 256 -7.04 -10.21 9.24
N GLY A 257 -7.79 -9.14 9.52
CA GLY A 257 -8.10 -8.10 8.53
C GLY A 257 -6.83 -7.47 7.97
N PHE A 258 -5.92 -7.07 8.86
CA PHE A 258 -4.66 -6.46 8.46
C PHE A 258 -3.78 -7.35 7.59
N GLN A 259 -3.78 -8.69 7.80
CA GLN A 259 -2.93 -9.61 7.03
C GLN A 259 -3.07 -9.48 5.51
N PHE A 260 -4.20 -8.96 5.02
CA PHE A 260 -4.46 -8.79 3.59
C PHE A 260 -5.07 -7.43 3.23
N SER A 261 -4.82 -6.41 4.05
CA SER A 261 -5.14 -5.01 3.76
C SER A 261 -4.15 -4.47 2.71
N PRO A 262 -4.60 -3.96 1.54
CA PRO A 262 -3.69 -3.51 0.48
C PRO A 262 -2.73 -2.38 0.88
N GLY A 263 -3.21 -1.37 1.61
CA GLY A 263 -2.44 -0.23 2.09
C GLY A 263 -1.47 -0.57 3.23
N GLU A 264 -1.71 -1.68 3.94
CA GLU A 264 -0.77 -2.23 4.92
C GLU A 264 0.03 -3.39 4.31
N VAL A 265 -0.35 -4.65 4.53
CA VAL A 265 0.45 -5.83 4.13
C VAL A 265 0.62 -5.98 2.61
N GLY A 266 -0.18 -5.29 1.80
CA GLY A 266 0.06 -5.24 0.35
C GLY A 266 1.37 -4.53 -0.03
N ILE A 267 1.81 -3.55 0.77
CA ILE A 267 2.94 -2.65 0.48
C ILE A 267 3.92 -2.44 1.66
N ILE A 268 3.65 -3.00 2.84
CA ILE A 268 4.45 -2.87 4.06
C ILE A 268 4.87 -4.27 4.53
N ASN A 269 6.15 -4.46 4.87
CA ASN A 269 6.59 -5.71 5.47
C ASN A 269 6.19 -5.74 6.95
N VAL A 270 5.10 -6.45 7.25
CA VAL A 270 4.51 -6.52 8.59
C VAL A 270 4.73 -7.89 9.22
N GLU A 271 5.07 -7.87 10.51
CA GLU A 271 5.06 -9.02 11.39
C GLU A 271 3.94 -8.87 12.43
N PHE A 272 3.19 -9.94 12.65
CA PHE A 272 2.13 -10.01 13.65
C PHE A 272 2.53 -10.92 14.79
N GLU A 273 2.19 -10.52 16.02
CA GLU A 273 2.30 -11.34 17.23
C GLU A 273 0.95 -11.28 17.95
N LEU A 274 0.30 -12.43 18.13
CA LEU A 274 -0.94 -12.54 18.90
C LEU A 274 -0.58 -13.16 20.26
N LYS A 275 -0.77 -12.40 21.34
CA LYS A 275 -0.53 -12.88 22.71
C LYS A 275 -1.73 -13.68 23.20
N ASP A 276 -2.93 -13.16 22.94
CA ASP A 276 -4.22 -13.81 23.09
C ASP A 276 -5.25 -13.16 22.14
N GLU A 277 -6.48 -13.65 22.13
CA GLU A 277 -7.55 -13.17 21.22
C GLU A 277 -7.89 -11.66 21.35
N ASN A 278 -7.53 -11.05 22.47
CA ASN A 278 -7.79 -9.66 22.84
C ASN A 278 -6.52 -8.80 22.93
N HIS A 279 -5.34 -9.37 22.65
CA HIS A 279 -4.07 -8.66 22.72
C HIS A 279 -3.12 -9.10 21.60
N GLY A 280 -2.78 -8.13 20.74
CA GLY A 280 -1.91 -8.34 19.60
C GLY A 280 -0.92 -7.19 19.42
N VAL A 281 0.15 -7.47 18.70
CA VAL A 281 1.23 -6.54 18.37
C VAL A 281 1.51 -6.63 16.87
N MET A 282 1.65 -5.48 16.24
CA MET A 282 2.00 -5.35 14.83
C MET A 282 3.32 -4.60 14.68
N THR A 283 4.27 -5.18 13.96
CA THR A 283 5.62 -4.62 13.75
C THR A 283 5.84 -4.37 12.27
N HIS A 284 6.02 -3.10 11.88
CA HIS A 284 6.33 -2.73 10.51
C HIS A 284 7.84 -2.69 10.35
N HIS A 285 8.41 -3.66 9.65
CA HIS A 285 9.85 -3.75 9.39
C HIS A 285 10.30 -2.74 8.34
N THR A 286 9.52 -2.58 7.27
CA THR A 286 9.77 -1.60 6.20
C THR A 286 8.51 -0.81 5.92
N CYS A 287 8.66 0.47 5.54
CA CYS A 287 7.55 1.36 5.21
C CYS A 287 7.93 2.19 3.98
N PRO A 288 7.16 2.16 2.88
CA PRO A 288 7.50 2.91 1.67
C PRO A 288 7.66 4.42 1.90
N ALA A 289 6.87 5.02 2.79
CA ALA A 289 7.02 6.44 3.13
C ALA A 289 8.37 6.72 3.81
N LEU A 290 8.80 5.84 4.71
CA LEU A 290 10.04 6.00 5.43
C LEU A 290 11.26 5.74 4.52
N ASP A 291 11.22 4.67 3.73
CA ASP A 291 12.28 4.33 2.77
C ASP A 291 12.44 5.39 1.68
N ARG A 292 11.35 6.09 1.33
CA ARG A 292 11.40 7.24 0.44
C ARG A 292 11.92 8.47 1.18
N PHE A 293 11.25 8.93 2.22
CA PHE A 293 11.38 10.32 2.68
C PHE A 293 12.36 10.55 3.85
N GLU A 294 12.75 9.52 4.62
CA GLU A 294 13.52 9.67 5.87
C GLU A 294 14.81 10.48 5.75
N HIS A 295 15.43 10.51 4.56
CA HIS A 295 16.71 11.17 4.37
C HIS A 295 16.64 12.51 3.61
N PHE A 296 15.48 12.93 3.10
CA PHE A 296 15.41 14.16 2.31
C PHE A 296 14.11 14.96 2.41
N ASP A 297 13.04 14.41 2.98
CA ASP A 297 11.74 15.10 3.07
C ASP A 297 11.04 14.77 4.40
N ASP A 298 11.60 15.31 5.50
CA ASP A 298 11.07 15.12 6.87
C ASP A 298 9.62 15.62 7.00
N VAL A 299 9.24 16.67 6.25
CA VAL A 299 7.87 17.21 6.25
C VAL A 299 6.90 16.16 5.69
N ARG A 300 7.21 15.58 4.53
CA ARG A 300 6.37 14.53 3.95
C ARG A 300 6.36 13.27 4.82
N LEU A 301 7.50 12.88 5.40
CA LEU A 301 7.58 11.72 6.30
C LEU A 301 6.68 11.90 7.53
N LYS A 302 6.80 13.03 8.23
CA LYS A 302 5.98 13.36 9.41
C LYS A 302 4.50 13.33 9.07
N HIS A 303 4.12 13.85 7.91
CA HIS A 303 2.74 13.80 7.46
C HIS A 303 2.25 12.36 7.25
N CYS A 304 2.97 11.53 6.50
CA CYS A 304 2.60 10.12 6.31
C CYS A 304 2.49 9.38 7.66
N CYS A 305 3.43 9.60 8.58
CA CYS A 305 3.38 9.00 9.93
C CYS A 305 2.20 9.53 10.75
N SER A 306 1.80 10.79 10.57
CA SER A 306 0.64 11.37 11.25
C SER A 306 -0.68 10.77 10.79
N ILE A 307 -0.77 10.33 9.52
CA ILE A 307 -1.92 9.54 9.05
C ILE A 307 -1.97 8.22 9.80
N CYS A 308 -0.86 7.47 9.91
CA CYS A 308 -0.84 6.23 10.68
C CYS A 308 -1.17 6.45 12.16
N LEU A 309 -0.68 7.53 12.78
CA LEU A 309 -0.99 7.84 14.18
C LEU A 309 -2.49 8.02 14.44
N ALA A 310 -3.25 8.49 13.46
CA ALA A 310 -4.70 8.61 13.54
C ALA A 310 -5.41 7.33 13.06
N GLY A 311 -5.01 6.79 11.90
CA GLY A 311 -5.62 5.63 11.26
C GLY A 311 -5.50 4.33 12.04
N MET A 312 -4.38 4.13 12.75
CA MET A 312 -4.16 2.91 13.52
C MET A 312 -5.14 2.75 14.69
N PRO A 313 -5.44 3.77 15.52
CA PRO A 313 -6.59 3.74 16.43
C PRO A 313 -7.93 3.51 15.73
N LEU A 314 -8.22 4.25 14.64
CA LEU A 314 -9.48 4.14 13.89
C LEU A 314 -9.75 2.70 13.42
N SER A 315 -8.71 1.99 12.98
CA SER A 315 -8.81 0.58 12.56
C SER A 315 -9.36 -0.34 13.67
N GLY A 316 -8.99 -0.09 14.92
CA GLY A 316 -9.53 -0.81 16.07
C GLY A 316 -10.98 -0.42 16.33
N GLU A 317 -11.26 0.89 16.34
CA GLU A 317 -12.60 1.43 16.61
C GLU A 317 -13.67 1.00 15.61
N MET A 318 -13.29 0.89 14.33
CA MET A 318 -14.12 0.34 13.27
C MET A 318 -14.70 -1.02 13.63
N LEU A 319 -13.84 -1.91 14.12
CA LEU A 319 -14.22 -3.28 14.42
C LEU A 319 -14.89 -3.33 15.80
N ASN A 320 -14.35 -2.60 16.77
CA ASN A 320 -14.85 -2.51 18.11
C ASN A 320 -14.27 -1.27 18.82
N LYS A 321 -15.14 -0.33 19.20
CA LYS A 321 -14.78 0.92 19.92
C LYS A 321 -14.04 0.71 21.25
N LYS A 322 -13.97 -0.52 21.77
CA LYS A 322 -13.21 -0.87 22.98
C LYS A 322 -11.79 -1.36 22.68
N ILE A 323 -11.44 -1.62 21.41
CA ILE A 323 -10.07 -1.89 20.99
C ILE A 323 -9.31 -0.56 21.03
N THR A 324 -8.24 -0.52 21.81
CA THR A 324 -7.32 0.61 21.84
C THR A 324 -6.04 0.25 21.12
N CYS A 325 -5.49 1.19 20.36
CA CYS A 325 -4.19 1.08 19.73
C CYS A 325 -3.22 2.10 20.35
N LYS A 326 -1.98 1.70 20.62
CA LYS A 326 -0.92 2.64 20.98
C LYS A 326 0.39 2.31 20.25
N PRO A 327 1.17 3.33 19.86
CA PRO A 327 2.51 3.09 19.33
C PRO A 327 3.44 2.63 20.45
N LEU A 328 4.19 1.56 20.19
CA LEU A 328 5.33 1.11 20.99
C LEU A 328 6.66 1.68 20.46
N LYS A 329 6.72 1.98 19.16
CA LYS A 329 7.85 2.60 18.49
C LYS A 329 7.37 3.37 17.26
N LEU A 330 7.90 4.57 17.08
CA LEU A 330 7.74 5.40 15.89
C LEU A 330 9.12 5.77 15.31
N PRO A 331 9.18 6.29 14.07
CA PRO A 331 10.41 6.86 13.53
C PRO A 331 10.99 7.98 14.42
N PRO A 332 12.28 8.33 14.28
CA PRO A 332 13.22 7.84 13.26
C PRO A 332 13.77 6.43 13.55
N ARG A 333 14.27 5.75 12.51
CA ARG A 333 15.05 4.52 12.68
C ARG A 333 16.41 4.84 13.31
N VAL A 334 16.89 3.96 14.19
CA VAL A 334 18.25 4.03 14.75
C VAL A 334 19.29 3.73 13.67
N ASP A 335 19.04 2.67 12.90
CA ASP A 335 19.84 2.30 11.73
C ASP A 335 18.97 1.56 10.70
N SER A 336 19.59 1.18 9.59
CA SER A 336 18.93 0.50 8.47
C SER A 336 18.22 -0.82 8.77
N ASN A 337 18.61 -1.50 9.85
CA ASN A 337 18.02 -2.78 10.29
C ASN A 337 16.95 -2.57 11.36
N ASP A 338 16.77 -1.33 11.80
CA ASP A 338 15.72 -0.99 12.75
C ASP A 338 14.36 -1.02 12.03
N ILE A 339 13.34 -1.38 12.79
CA ILE A 339 11.96 -1.42 12.31
C ILE A 339 11.43 0.00 12.08
N ALA A 340 10.48 0.17 11.18
CA ALA A 340 9.85 1.45 10.90
C ALA A 340 8.97 1.92 12.07
N CYS A 341 8.04 1.07 12.53
CA CYS A 341 7.18 1.35 13.67
C CYS A 341 6.62 0.05 14.29
N LYS A 342 6.07 0.17 15.51
CA LYS A 342 5.48 -0.94 16.25
C LYS A 342 4.24 -0.48 16.98
N TRP A 343 3.18 -1.27 16.96
CA TRP A 343 1.86 -0.94 17.49
C TRP A 343 1.35 -2.08 18.37
N GLU A 344 0.65 -1.72 19.45
CA GLU A 344 -0.02 -2.67 20.34
C GLU A 344 -1.52 -2.40 20.33
N TYR A 345 -2.29 -3.46 20.09
CA TYR A 345 -3.75 -3.47 20.15
C TYR A 345 -4.20 -4.29 21.35
N THR A 346 -5.13 -3.72 22.11
CA THR A 346 -5.73 -4.38 23.28
C THR A 346 -7.23 -4.13 23.30
N LEU A 347 -8.02 -5.17 23.51
CA LEU A 347 -9.45 -5.07 23.82
C LEU A 347 -9.61 -5.10 25.35
N THR A 348 -10.03 -3.99 25.94
CA THR A 348 -10.30 -3.94 27.39
C THR A 348 -11.78 -4.23 27.69
N ASP A 349 -12.03 -5.20 28.56
CA ASP A 349 -13.36 -5.37 29.15
C ASP A 349 -13.55 -4.33 30.25
N VAL A 350 -14.51 -3.43 30.06
CA VAL A 350 -14.84 -2.31 30.98
C VAL A 350 -15.12 -2.81 32.41
N ALA A 351 -15.50 -4.07 32.60
CA ALA A 351 -15.72 -4.67 33.91
C ALA A 351 -14.45 -4.77 34.78
N SER A 352 -13.26 -4.79 34.18
CA SER A 352 -11.97 -4.95 34.89
C SER A 352 -11.36 -3.63 35.40
N LEU A 353 -11.94 -2.48 35.04
CA LEU A 353 -11.44 -1.14 35.45
C LEU A 353 -12.16 -0.56 36.67
N THR A 354 -12.99 -1.33 37.37
CA THR A 354 -13.51 -0.89 38.67
C THR A 354 -12.36 -0.91 39.68
N PRO A 355 -11.91 0.24 40.22
CA PRO A 355 -10.92 0.23 41.28
C PRO A 355 -11.49 -0.60 42.44
N PRO A 356 -10.67 -1.40 43.17
CA PRO A 356 -11.15 -2.20 44.28
C PRO A 356 -11.90 -1.28 45.24
N GLY A 357 -13.23 -1.43 45.26
CA GLY A 357 -14.12 -0.61 46.08
C GLY A 357 -13.61 -0.66 47.51
N LYS A 358 -13.35 0.51 48.08
CA LYS A 358 -13.02 0.66 49.50
C LYS A 358 -14.04 -0.17 50.29
N ARG A 359 -13.60 -1.29 50.87
CA ARG A 359 -14.38 -2.03 51.86
C ARG A 359 -14.73 -1.04 52.96
N ARG A 360 -15.98 -0.59 53.01
CA ARG A 360 -16.53 0.08 54.18
C ARG A 360 -16.44 -0.94 55.30
N ARG A 361 -15.54 -0.69 56.26
CA ARG A 361 -15.58 -1.35 57.57
C ARG A 361 -16.84 -0.82 58.26
N GLY A 362 -17.84 -1.67 58.38
CA GLY A 362 -18.91 -1.55 59.36
C GLY A 362 -18.52 -2.32 60.61
#